data_AF-A0A382WXN2-F1
#
_entry.id   AF-A0A382WXN2-F1
#
_cell.length_a   1.000
_cell.length_b   1.000
_cell.length_c   1.000
_cell.angle_alpha   90.00
_cell.angle_beta   90.00
_cell.angle_gamma   90.00
#
_symmetry.space_group_name_H-M   'P 1'
#
loop_
_entity.id
_entity.type
_entity.pdbx_description
1 polymer ?
#
loop_
_entity_poly.entity_id
_entity_poly.type
_entity_poly.pdbx_seq_one_letter_code
_entity_poly.pdbx_strand_id
1 'polypeptide(L)' 'MKNVAIIGGGISGLTCAYRLARAGHQVTIYEKSA' A
#
# COMPACT_ATOMS: atom_id res chain seq x y z
N MET A 1 -7.73 10.02 8.53
CA MET A 1 -7.43 9.61 7.14
C MET A 1 -6.06 10.16 6.76
N LYS A 2 -5.16 9.35 6.20
CA LYS A 2 -3.82 9.77 5.76
C LYS A 2 -3.56 9.17 4.38
N ASN A 3 -2.77 9.88 3.57
CA ASN A 3 -2.33 9.40 2.26
C ASN A 3 -0.97 8.70 2.43
N VAL A 4 -0.89 7.43 2.04
CA VAL A 4 0.28 6.58 2.27
C VAL A 4 0.78 6.05 0.94
N ALA A 5 2.06 6.26 0.67
CA ALA A 5 2.76 5.64 -0.45
C ALA A 5 3.49 4.38 0.03
N ILE A 6 3.32 3.26 -0.68
CA ILE A 6 4.03 2.00 -0.44
C ILE A 6 4.90 1.73 -1.66
N ILE A 7 6.19 1.48 -1.43
CA ILE A 7 7.14 1.12 -2.49
C ILE A 7 7.38 -0.39 -2.43
N GLY A 8 7.09 -1.09 -3.52
CA GLY A 8 7.10 -2.55 -3.65
C GLY A 8 5.71 -3.18 -3.48
N GLY A 9 5.29 -3.95 -4.47
CA GLY A 9 4.05 -4.71 -4.59
C GLY A 9 4.19 -6.20 -4.26
N GLY A 10 5.28 -6.62 -3.62
CA GLY A 10 5.42 -7.96 -3.07
C GLY A 10 4.43 -8.26 -1.93
N ILE A 11 4.49 -9.50 -1.41
CA ILE A 11 3.57 -9.98 -0.35
C ILE A 11 3.52 -9.06 0.88
N SER A 12 4.66 -8.49 1.26
CA SER A 12 4.79 -7.56 2.39
C SER A 12 4.11 -6.22 2.11
N GLY A 13 4.33 -5.64 0.92
CA GLY A 13 3.72 -4.38 0.48
C GLY A 13 2.21 -4.47 0.39
N LEU A 14 1.70 -5.54 -0.21
CA LEU A 14 0.26 -5.79 -0.34
C LEU A 14 -0.42 -6.04 1.02
N THR A 15 0.22 -6.79 1.92
CA THR A 15 -0.30 -7.01 3.28
C THR A 15 -0.38 -5.71 4.07
N CYS A 16 0.64 -4.86 3.94
CA CYS A 16 0.65 -3.52 4.53
C CYS A 16 -0.46 -2.63 3.96
N ALA A 17 -0.59 -2.59 2.64
CA ALA A 17 -1.62 -1.84 1.93
C ALA A 17 -3.03 -2.24 2.36
N TYR A 18 -3.28 -3.56 2.45
CA TYR A 18 -4.57 -4.10 2.87
C TYR A 18 -4.97 -3.64 4.28
N ARG A 19 -4.04 -3.72 5.24
CA ARG A 19 -4.31 -3.28 6.62
C ARG A 19 -4.57 -1.78 6.70
N LEU A 20 -3.78 -0.98 5.98
CA LEU A 20 -3.92 0.48 5.96
C LEU A 20 -5.22 0.92 5.27
N ALA A 21 -5.60 0.29 4.17
CA ALA A 21 -6.87 0.53 3.49
C ALA A 21 -8.06 0.21 4.40
N ARG A 22 -8.03 -0.93 5.12
CA ARG A 22 -9.07 -1.30 6.11
C ARG A 22 -9.18 -0.34 7.29
N ALA A 23 -8.08 0.31 7.67
CA ALA A 23 -8.07 1.35 8.69
C ALA A 23 -8.54 2.73 8.15
N GLY A 24 -8.97 2.81 6.88
CA GLY A 24 -9.50 4.04 6.28
C GLY A 24 -8.42 5.00 5.78
N HIS A 25 -7.22 4.52 5.49
CA HIS A 25 -6.18 5.30 4.84
C HIS A 25 -6.28 5.19 3.31
N GLN A 26 -5.92 6.25 2.61
CA GLN A 26 -5.80 6.23 1.16
C GLN A 26 -4.38 5.78 0.81
N VAL A 27 -4.25 4.67 0.12
CA VAL A 27 -2.96 4.00 -0.12
C VAL A 27 -2.68 3.96 -1.61
N THR A 28 -1.45 4.30 -2.00
CA THR A 28 -0.95 4.17 -3.37
C THR A 28 0.28 3.29 -3.35
N ILE A 29 0.29 2.23 -4.15
CA ILE A 29 1.41 1.29 -4.25
C ILE A 29 2.19 1.62 -5.53
N TYR A 30 3.51 1.72 -5.40
CA TYR A 30 4.44 1.93 -6.49
C TYR A 30 5.34 0.70 -6.59
N GLU A 31 5.33 0.02 -7.72
CA GLU A 31 6.24 -1.08 -8.03
C GLU A 31 7.13 -0.68 -9.21
N LYS A 32 8.35 -1.20 -9.25
CA LYS A 32 9.27 -1.07 -10.38
C LYS A 32 8.78 -1.97 -11.53
N SER A 33 7.76 -1.50 -12.24
CA SER A 33 7.19 -2.05 -13.49
C SER A 33 6.74 -3.53 -13.44
N ALA A 34 5.74 -3.86 -14.26
CA ALA A 34 5.37 -5.25 -14.56
C ALA A 34 6.43 -5.93 -15.44
#